data_AF-A0A960R9Z7-F1
#
_entry.id   AF-A0A960R9Z7-F1
#
_cell.length_a   1.000
_cell.length_b   1.000
_cell.length_c   1.000
_cell.angle_alpha   90.00
_cell.angle_beta   90.00
_cell.angle_gamma   90.00
#
_symmetry.space_group_name_H-M   'P 1'
#
loop_
_entity.id
_entity.type
_entity.pdbx_description
1 polymer ?
#
loop_
_entity_poly.entity_id
_entity_poly.type
_entity_poly.pdbx_seq_one_letter_code
_entity_poly.pdbx_strand_id
1 'polypeptide(L)'
;MKRFAETCLQYLGYLGYRAICGVASLLSVSACLRLGSAGGRMVWALAPSYRRLARRNLRVALDDEHDERWIREITRRQFESLGRNFLVSLKLSSSSPDEAESLVTYVGHEHIEAAAAKGRGLIAAISHLGPWELYSQLPSLGPGVAPATMYRPLENRFINAHVVRQRSRIGVALFDKTTGVYGPLKHLRAGGGIGILIDQHAGDLGIWSPFFRRLASTTNLPALLSLRTGAPVVSISLLPDGPSRWKVIYQPPHFPPEKPSDFAAEAARITHALNAELEAAIRQAPEEWFWLHNRWKTPKPAFLLGQNKRGFFLPEGETKKLKPFRILLRSPNPLGDACMAMPAVRAIKASRPDCHLTVLCRENLEPIWKTCDAVDAILTTPKSASPWETGNLIRRQPAFDAVILLPGSLRAAIEAWRGKIPRIAGFRGHHRSWLVDQVVPPPAPGPPRHHAHGYLHLAEQCGCDIATESAGVDFPTPISRPAPHGDPLHL
;
A
#
# COMPACT_ATOMS: atom_id res chain seq x y z
N MET A 1 16.82 -6.51 37.26
CA MET A 1 17.94 -6.81 36.31
C MET A 1 17.56 -6.62 34.84
N LYS A 2 16.55 -7.30 34.28
CA LYS A 2 16.18 -7.18 32.84
C LYS A 2 15.88 -5.73 32.38
N ARG A 3 15.06 -4.98 33.13
CA ARG A 3 14.75 -3.55 32.83
C ARG A 3 15.97 -2.62 32.89
N PHE A 4 16.94 -2.93 33.75
CA PHE A 4 18.19 -2.17 33.86
C PHE A 4 19.10 -2.46 32.67
N ALA A 5 19.28 -3.73 32.31
CA ALA A 5 20.04 -4.13 31.13
C ALA A 5 19.44 -3.54 29.83
N GLU A 6 18.11 -3.56 29.69
CA GLU A 6 17.40 -2.95 28.56
C GLU A 6 17.61 -1.43 28.52
N THR A 7 17.53 -0.75 29.67
CA THR A 7 17.84 0.68 29.79
C THR A 7 19.27 0.98 29.35
N CYS A 8 20.26 0.22 29.85
CA CYS A 8 21.66 0.40 29.49
C CYS A 8 21.88 0.16 28.00
N LEU A 9 21.26 -0.87 27.42
CA LEU A 9 21.34 -1.16 25.99
C LEU A 9 20.75 -0.01 25.14
N GLN A 10 19.58 0.51 25.52
CA GLN A 10 19.00 1.67 24.85
C GLN A 10 19.91 2.91 24.98
N TYR A 11 20.54 3.12 26.14
CA TYR A 11 21.44 4.25 26.34
C TYR A 11 22.74 4.11 25.53
N LEU A 12 23.34 2.91 25.48
CA LEU A 12 24.49 2.62 24.62
C LEU A 12 24.14 2.85 23.14
N GLY A 13 22.96 2.41 22.70
CA GLY A 13 22.45 2.70 21.36
C GLY A 13 22.31 4.21 21.10
N TYR A 14 21.89 4.98 22.09
CA TYR A 14 21.84 6.45 22.00
C TYR A 14 23.24 7.08 21.91
N LEU A 15 24.23 6.61 22.69
CA LEU A 15 25.61 7.07 22.57
C LEU A 15 26.21 6.77 21.19
N GLY A 16 25.95 5.58 20.66
CA GLY A 16 26.33 5.21 19.29
C GLY A 16 25.69 6.13 18.24
N TYR A 17 24.39 6.38 18.36
CA TYR A 17 23.68 7.34 17.51
C TYR A 17 24.30 8.75 17.58
N ARG A 18 24.62 9.25 18.78
CA ARG A 18 25.25 10.57 18.97
C ARG A 18 26.65 10.63 18.38
N ALA A 19 27.45 9.57 18.51
CA ALA A 19 28.78 9.49 17.91
C ALA A 19 28.68 9.54 16.37
N ILE A 20 27.75 8.79 15.78
CA ILE A 20 27.50 8.79 14.33
C ILE A 20 27.07 10.19 13.85
N CYS A 21 26.15 10.86 14.55
CA CYS A 21 25.75 12.22 14.22
C CYS A 21 26.92 13.20 14.37
N GLY A 22 27.76 13.04 15.39
CA GLY A 22 28.97 13.83 15.60
C GLY A 22 29.95 13.69 14.43
N VAL A 23 30.22 12.47 13.97
CA VAL A 23 31.07 12.22 12.80
C VAL A 23 30.45 12.82 11.54
N ALA A 24 29.14 12.63 11.32
CA ALA A 24 28.44 13.19 10.18
C ALA A 24 28.47 14.72 10.17
N SER A 25 28.46 15.37 11.34
CA SER A 25 28.50 16.83 11.47
C SER A 25 29.76 17.47 10.91
N LEU A 26 30.88 16.74 10.95
CA LEU A 26 32.20 17.17 10.45
C LEU A 26 32.32 17.08 8.93
N LEU A 27 31.42 16.35 8.27
CA LEU A 27 31.45 16.15 6.83
C LEU A 27 30.74 17.31 6.11
N SER A 28 31.26 17.70 4.96
CA SER A 28 30.52 18.58 4.04
C SER A 28 29.31 17.83 3.45
N VAL A 29 28.26 18.56 3.06
CA VAL A 29 27.09 17.96 2.41
C VAL A 29 27.51 17.14 1.18
N SER A 30 28.42 17.65 0.36
CA SER A 30 28.97 16.93 -0.80
C SER A 30 29.68 15.62 -0.42
N ALA A 31 30.40 15.59 0.71
CA ALA A 31 31.02 14.36 1.21
C ALA A 31 29.96 13.35 1.67
N CYS A 32 28.93 13.80 2.40
CA CYS A 32 27.78 12.98 2.76
C CYS A 32 27.09 12.38 1.53
N LEU A 33 26.92 13.15 0.45
CA LEU A 33 26.31 12.62 -0.77
C LEU A 33 27.19 11.55 -1.46
N ARG A 34 28.51 11.75 -1.52
CA ARG A 34 29.42 10.77 -2.14
C ARG A 34 29.49 9.48 -1.33
N LEU A 35 29.73 9.60 -0.02
CA LEU A 35 29.80 8.46 0.89
C LEU A 35 28.45 7.74 0.97
N GLY A 36 27.36 8.50 0.97
CA GLY A 36 26.00 7.99 0.99
C GLY A 36 25.67 7.20 -0.27
N SER A 37 26.01 7.73 -1.44
CA SER A 37 25.87 7.00 -2.72
C SER A 37 26.67 5.69 -2.70
N ALA A 38 27.93 5.72 -2.24
CA ALA A 38 28.77 4.53 -2.14
C ALA A 38 28.19 3.47 -1.16
N GLY A 39 27.77 3.90 0.03
CA GLY A 39 27.10 3.04 1.01
C GLY A 39 25.79 2.46 0.47
N GLY A 40 25.01 3.27 -0.24
CA GLY A 40 23.80 2.85 -0.93
C GLY A 40 24.06 1.75 -1.97
N ARG A 41 25.10 1.90 -2.81
CA ARG A 41 25.50 0.85 -3.77
C ARG A 41 25.90 -0.45 -3.07
N MET A 42 26.61 -0.35 -1.95
CA MET A 42 27.00 -1.52 -1.16
C MET A 42 25.75 -2.24 -0.61
N VAL A 43 24.80 -1.50 -0.03
CA VAL A 43 23.53 -2.08 0.43
C VAL A 43 22.76 -2.72 -0.73
N TRP A 44 22.69 -2.07 -1.89
CA TRP A 44 22.06 -2.64 -3.09
C TRP A 44 22.66 -3.99 -3.50
N ALA A 45 23.99 -4.14 -3.40
CA ALA A 45 24.68 -5.38 -3.71
C ALA A 45 24.39 -6.48 -2.67
N LEU A 46 24.34 -6.13 -1.38
CA LEU A 46 24.21 -7.07 -0.27
C LEU A 46 22.76 -7.41 0.10
N ALA A 47 21.77 -6.64 -0.35
CA ALA A 47 20.39 -6.72 0.12
C ALA A 47 19.39 -7.15 -0.99
N PRO A 48 19.42 -8.42 -1.46
CA PRO A 48 18.65 -8.85 -2.62
C PRO A 48 17.13 -8.84 -2.40
N SER A 49 16.65 -9.00 -1.16
CA SER A 49 15.22 -8.92 -0.82
C SER A 49 14.66 -7.51 -1.06
N TYR A 50 15.34 -6.49 -0.54
CA TYR A 50 14.99 -5.09 -0.73
C TYR A 50 15.10 -4.68 -2.21
N ARG A 51 16.13 -5.16 -2.92
CA ARG A 51 16.27 -4.93 -4.36
C ARG A 51 15.09 -5.50 -5.15
N ARG A 52 14.63 -6.71 -4.81
CA ARG A 52 13.44 -7.32 -5.44
C ARG A 52 12.17 -6.53 -5.14
N LEU A 53 12.02 -6.02 -3.93
CA LEU A 53 10.87 -5.20 -3.52
C LEU A 53 10.84 -3.87 -4.29
N ALA A 54 11.93 -3.10 -4.29
CA ALA A 54 12.05 -1.85 -5.03
C ALA A 54 11.73 -2.05 -6.51
N ARG A 55 12.35 -3.05 -7.13
CA ARG A 55 12.12 -3.37 -8.54
C ARG A 55 10.66 -3.74 -8.83
N ARG A 56 10.02 -4.50 -7.94
CA ARG A 56 8.60 -4.86 -8.11
C ARG A 56 7.72 -3.61 -8.05
N ASN A 57 7.97 -2.72 -7.10
CA ASN A 57 7.21 -1.49 -6.95
C ASN A 57 7.42 -0.56 -8.17
N LEU A 58 8.66 -0.42 -8.64
CA LEU A 58 8.98 0.32 -9.87
C LEU A 58 8.27 -0.26 -11.10
N ARG A 59 8.21 -1.59 -11.25
CA ARG A 59 7.43 -2.21 -12.34
C ARG A 59 5.96 -1.88 -12.24
N VAL A 60 5.37 -2.04 -11.05
CA VAL A 60 3.96 -1.66 -10.85
C VAL A 60 3.71 -0.22 -11.27
N ALA A 61 4.63 0.69 -10.94
CA ALA A 61 4.47 2.11 -11.23
C ALA A 61 4.70 2.46 -12.71
N LEU A 62 5.77 1.95 -13.32
CA LEU A 62 6.38 2.52 -14.53
C LEU A 62 6.79 1.49 -15.60
N ASP A 63 6.33 0.22 -15.52
CA ASP A 63 6.63 -0.80 -16.55
C ASP A 63 5.98 -0.58 -17.92
N ASP A 64 4.98 0.29 -17.95
CA ASP A 64 4.27 0.77 -19.14
C ASP A 64 4.97 1.98 -19.78
N GLU A 65 5.75 2.71 -19.00
CA GLU A 65 6.47 3.91 -19.43
C GLU A 65 7.95 3.58 -19.78
N HIS A 66 8.51 2.53 -19.17
CA HIS A 66 9.94 2.21 -19.25
C HIS A 66 10.24 0.71 -19.32
N ASP A 67 11.38 0.37 -19.94
CA ASP A 67 11.85 -1.00 -20.07
C ASP A 67 12.51 -1.56 -18.80
N GLU A 68 12.75 -2.87 -18.77
CA GLU A 68 13.37 -3.54 -17.62
C GLU A 68 14.81 -3.06 -17.38
N ARG A 69 15.53 -2.55 -18.40
CA ARG A 69 16.89 -2.03 -18.24
C ARG A 69 16.85 -0.74 -17.41
N TRP A 70 15.97 0.18 -17.76
CA TRP A 70 15.72 1.41 -17.03
C TRP A 70 15.27 1.12 -15.59
N ILE A 71 14.32 0.20 -15.42
CA ILE A 71 13.82 -0.19 -14.09
C ILE A 71 14.96 -0.72 -13.20
N ARG A 72 15.88 -1.52 -13.74
CA ARG A 72 17.06 -2.01 -12.99
C ARG A 72 18.02 -0.88 -12.61
N GLU A 73 18.23 0.07 -13.52
CA GLU A 73 19.10 1.23 -13.28
C GLU A 73 18.52 2.14 -12.20
N ILE A 74 17.24 2.50 -12.28
CA ILE A 74 16.57 3.29 -11.24
C ILE A 74 16.52 2.53 -9.93
N THR A 75 16.32 1.21 -9.94
CA THR A 75 16.43 0.39 -8.71
C THR A 75 17.80 0.56 -8.05
N ARG A 76 18.89 0.69 -8.81
CA ARG A 76 20.22 0.93 -8.23
C ARG A 76 20.35 2.36 -7.72
N ARG A 77 20.00 3.36 -8.54
CA ARG A 77 20.09 4.80 -8.18
C ARG A 77 19.27 5.14 -6.94
N GLN A 78 18.10 4.52 -6.79
CA GLN A 78 17.26 4.53 -5.59
C GLN A 78 18.06 4.26 -4.31
N PHE A 79 18.87 3.20 -4.29
CA PHE A 79 19.64 2.86 -3.10
C PHE A 79 20.75 3.88 -2.83
N GLU A 80 21.33 4.43 -3.89
CA GLU A 80 22.29 5.53 -3.78
C GLU A 80 21.63 6.77 -3.18
N SER A 81 20.44 7.16 -3.67
CA SER A 81 19.65 8.25 -3.09
C SER A 81 19.33 7.98 -1.63
N LEU A 82 18.87 6.79 -1.26
CA LEU A 82 18.60 6.47 0.14
C LEU A 82 19.83 6.59 1.03
N GLY A 83 21.00 6.17 0.55
CA GLY A 83 22.25 6.36 1.26
C GLY A 83 22.65 7.84 1.38
N ARG A 84 22.46 8.63 0.31
CA ARG A 84 22.62 10.10 0.33
C ARG A 84 21.72 10.73 1.38
N ASN A 85 20.43 10.40 1.34
CA ASN A 85 19.43 10.92 2.25
C ASN A 85 19.73 10.53 3.71
N PHE A 86 20.13 9.30 3.98
CA PHE A 86 20.51 8.86 5.31
C PHE A 86 21.65 9.71 5.89
N LEU A 87 22.75 9.90 5.15
CA LEU A 87 23.87 10.71 5.64
C LEU A 87 23.55 12.20 5.71
N VAL A 88 22.79 12.73 4.76
CA VAL A 88 22.33 14.12 4.80
C VAL A 88 21.42 14.35 6.02
N SER A 89 20.51 13.42 6.32
CA SER A 89 19.66 13.48 7.52
C SER A 89 20.46 13.52 8.82
N LEU A 90 21.54 12.74 8.91
CA LEU A 90 22.45 12.76 10.06
C LEU A 90 23.19 14.10 10.17
N LYS A 91 23.71 14.63 9.06
CA LYS A 91 24.35 15.96 9.01
C LYS A 91 23.38 17.06 9.45
N LEU A 92 22.17 17.04 8.91
CA LEU A 92 21.11 18.02 9.21
C LEU A 92 20.68 18.00 10.67
N SER A 93 20.78 16.86 11.37
CA SER A 93 20.47 16.80 12.81
C SER A 93 21.38 17.69 13.67
N SER A 94 22.51 18.14 13.12
CA SER A 94 23.47 19.03 13.78
C SER A 94 23.58 20.41 13.13
N SER A 95 22.88 20.66 12.03
CA SER A 95 22.92 21.93 11.30
C SER A 95 21.94 22.96 11.87
N SER A 96 22.23 24.24 11.65
CA SER A 96 21.28 25.30 11.94
C SER A 96 20.16 25.34 10.88
N PRO A 97 18.99 25.93 11.19
CA PRO A 97 17.95 26.19 10.19
C PRO A 97 18.47 26.96 8.97
N ASP A 98 19.31 27.99 9.18
CA ASP A 98 19.88 28.79 8.09
C ASP A 98 20.80 27.97 7.17
N GLU A 99 21.60 27.07 7.74
CA GLU A 99 22.42 26.13 6.96
C GLU A 99 21.54 25.20 6.12
N ALA A 100 20.46 24.68 6.70
CA ALA A 100 19.52 23.81 5.99
C ALA A 100 18.77 24.56 4.87
N GLU A 101 18.35 25.80 5.13
CA GLU A 101 17.68 26.66 4.16
C GLU A 101 18.60 27.03 2.99
N SER A 102 19.89 27.25 3.23
CA SER A 102 20.86 27.53 2.15
C SER A 102 20.98 26.41 1.10
N LEU A 103 20.54 25.19 1.45
CA LEU A 103 20.56 24.03 0.57
C LEU A 103 19.34 24.00 -0.36
N VAL A 104 18.30 24.80 -0.10
CA VAL A 104 17.06 24.74 -0.86
C VAL A 104 16.80 25.99 -1.70
N THR A 105 15.98 25.82 -2.72
CA THR A 105 15.28 26.89 -3.46
C THR A 105 13.79 26.61 -3.36
N TYR A 106 12.96 27.66 -3.46
CA TYR A 106 11.51 27.55 -3.33
C TYR A 106 10.83 27.84 -4.68
N VAL A 107 9.90 26.98 -5.07
CA VAL A 107 9.08 27.12 -6.28
C VAL A 107 7.61 27.02 -5.88
N GLY A 108 6.78 27.98 -6.31
CA GLY A 108 5.37 28.03 -5.92
C GLY A 108 5.14 28.56 -4.51
N HIS A 109 6.09 29.27 -3.91
CA HIS A 109 5.98 29.78 -2.53
C HIS A 109 4.74 30.66 -2.32
N GLU A 110 4.32 31.38 -3.38
CA GLU A 110 3.10 32.19 -3.42
C GLU A 110 1.83 31.38 -3.08
N HIS A 111 1.82 30.07 -3.33
CA HIS A 111 0.69 29.19 -2.98
C HIS A 111 0.56 29.01 -1.48
N ILE A 112 1.69 28.94 -0.77
CA ILE A 112 1.72 28.84 0.69
C ILE A 112 1.34 30.17 1.32
N GLU A 113 1.88 31.29 0.80
CA GLU A 113 1.53 32.63 1.28
C GLU A 113 0.03 32.90 1.12
N ALA A 114 -0.54 32.60 -0.05
CA ALA A 114 -1.97 32.75 -0.32
C ALA A 114 -2.84 31.87 0.59
N ALA A 115 -2.38 30.65 0.89
CA ALA A 115 -3.06 29.74 1.80
C ALA A 115 -3.00 30.23 3.26
N ALA A 116 -1.83 30.65 3.72
CA ALA A 116 -1.60 31.17 5.07
C ALA A 116 -2.38 32.47 5.33
N ALA A 117 -2.48 33.35 4.34
CA ALA A 117 -3.23 34.62 4.42
C ALA A 117 -4.72 34.43 4.73
N LYS A 118 -5.29 33.24 4.52
CA LYS A 118 -6.68 32.94 4.90
C LYS A 118 -6.86 32.70 6.40
N GLY A 119 -5.79 32.53 7.18
CA GLY A 119 -5.84 32.36 8.63
C GLY A 119 -6.52 31.06 9.11
N ARG A 120 -6.75 30.09 8.23
CA ARG A 120 -7.42 28.81 8.54
C ARG A 120 -6.44 27.69 8.93
N GLY A 121 -5.16 28.02 9.14
CA GLY A 121 -4.07 27.06 9.24
C GLY A 121 -3.70 26.45 7.88
N LEU A 122 -2.77 25.51 7.87
CA LEU A 122 -2.26 24.91 6.63
C LEU A 122 -1.91 23.42 6.83
N ILE A 123 -2.25 22.58 5.87
CA ILE A 123 -1.88 21.17 5.88
C ILE A 123 -0.90 20.91 4.74
N ALA A 124 0.32 20.54 5.09
CA ALA A 124 1.36 20.15 4.14
C ALA A 124 1.32 18.63 3.92
N ALA A 125 0.91 18.21 2.72
CA ALA A 125 0.99 16.84 2.27
C ALA A 125 2.40 16.58 1.71
N ILE A 126 3.20 15.83 2.44
CA ILE A 126 4.60 15.53 2.11
C ILE A 126 4.79 14.03 1.83
N SER A 127 5.94 13.67 1.26
CA SER A 127 6.30 12.30 0.94
C SER A 127 7.75 11.99 1.27
N HIS A 128 8.11 10.71 1.26
CA HIS A 128 9.50 10.24 1.34
C HIS A 128 10.18 10.36 -0.04
N LEU A 129 10.15 11.57 -0.61
CA LEU A 129 10.78 11.95 -1.87
C LEU A 129 11.91 12.93 -1.58
N GLY A 130 13.11 12.64 -2.07
CA GLY A 130 14.30 13.43 -1.78
C GLY A 130 14.73 13.34 -0.31
N PRO A 131 15.56 14.28 0.19
CA PRO A 131 16.00 14.30 1.58
C PRO A 131 14.91 14.82 2.53
N TRP A 132 13.87 14.01 2.75
CA TRP A 132 12.65 14.40 3.46
C TRP A 132 12.85 14.94 4.89
N GLU A 133 13.96 14.65 5.58
CA GLU A 133 14.23 15.28 6.88
C GLU A 133 14.48 16.80 6.77
N LEU A 134 14.79 17.34 5.58
CA LEU A 134 14.82 18.78 5.34
C LEU A 134 13.48 19.44 5.68
N TYR A 135 12.33 18.79 5.45
CA TYR A 135 11.03 19.35 5.81
C TYR A 135 10.94 19.74 7.30
N SER A 136 11.68 19.04 8.16
CA SER A 136 11.68 19.33 9.59
C SER A 136 12.61 20.47 10.00
N GLN A 137 13.52 20.89 9.12
CA GLN A 137 14.54 21.92 9.39
C GLN A 137 14.27 23.23 8.67
N LEU A 138 13.47 23.20 7.60
CA LEU A 138 13.13 24.41 6.86
C LEU A 138 12.22 25.32 7.71
N PRO A 139 12.44 26.65 7.66
CA PRO A 139 11.58 27.60 8.33
C PRO A 139 10.13 27.45 7.84
N SER A 140 9.21 27.89 8.70
CA SER A 140 7.76 27.58 8.69
C SER A 140 7.08 27.57 7.33
N LEU A 141 5.93 26.88 7.28
CA LEU A 141 4.99 26.82 6.15
C LEU A 141 4.31 28.18 5.84
N GLY A 142 5.08 29.26 5.75
CA GLY A 142 4.64 30.64 5.62
C GLY A 142 4.86 31.47 6.92
N PRO A 143 4.87 32.81 6.81
CA PRO A 143 4.97 33.70 7.96
C PRO A 143 3.84 33.47 8.99
N GLY A 144 4.20 33.39 10.28
CA GLY A 144 3.23 33.27 11.38
C GLY A 144 2.59 31.87 11.54
N VAL A 145 2.95 30.90 10.70
CA VAL A 145 2.39 29.54 10.76
C VAL A 145 3.24 28.66 11.68
N ALA A 146 2.75 28.41 12.90
CA ALA A 146 3.44 27.53 13.85
C ALA A 146 3.52 26.09 13.29
N PRO A 147 4.71 25.51 13.06
CA PRO A 147 4.84 24.22 12.41
C PRO A 147 4.55 23.07 13.37
N ALA A 148 3.97 22.00 12.84
CA ALA A 148 3.80 20.74 13.53
C ALA A 148 3.90 19.57 12.56
N THR A 149 4.10 18.36 13.09
CA THR A 149 4.13 17.14 12.26
C THR A 149 3.49 15.95 12.98
N MET A 150 2.88 15.07 12.20
CA MET A 150 2.44 13.77 12.69
C MET A 150 3.64 12.84 12.85
N TYR A 151 3.78 12.25 14.03
CA TYR A 151 4.94 11.46 14.41
C TYR A 151 4.56 10.13 15.08
N ARG A 152 5.45 9.15 15.02
CA ARG A 152 5.38 7.90 15.78
C ARG A 152 6.60 7.82 16.69
N PRO A 153 6.43 7.67 18.03
CA PRO A 153 7.54 7.52 18.95
C PRO A 153 8.54 6.43 18.53
N LEU A 154 9.83 6.76 18.60
CA LEU A 154 10.90 5.79 18.38
C LEU A 154 11.00 4.82 19.58
N GLU A 155 11.28 3.56 19.30
CA GLU A 155 11.36 2.51 20.33
C GLU A 155 12.45 2.78 21.38
N ASN A 156 13.59 3.32 20.95
CA ASN A 156 14.63 3.76 21.87
C ASN A 156 14.24 5.10 22.50
N ARG A 157 13.91 5.07 23.79
CA ARG A 157 13.40 6.24 24.52
C ARG A 157 14.38 7.43 24.55
N PHE A 158 15.69 7.16 24.57
CA PHE A 158 16.71 8.22 24.65
C PHE A 158 16.88 8.93 23.30
N ILE A 159 16.88 8.16 22.21
CA ILE A 159 16.88 8.71 20.85
C ILE A 159 15.57 9.47 20.62
N ASN A 160 14.42 8.90 21.01
CA ASN A 160 13.11 9.57 20.95
C ASN A 160 13.13 10.93 21.66
N ALA A 161 13.57 10.96 22.93
CA ALA A 161 13.65 12.19 23.72
C ALA A 161 14.59 13.23 23.11
N HIS A 162 15.68 12.78 22.48
CA HIS A 162 16.60 13.67 21.77
C HIS A 162 15.96 14.31 20.54
N VAL A 163 15.33 13.50 19.67
CA VAL A 163 14.66 13.98 18.45
C VAL A 163 13.51 14.93 18.79
N VAL A 164 12.69 14.59 19.79
CA VAL A 164 11.62 15.47 20.28
C VAL A 164 12.19 16.81 20.74
N ARG A 165 13.24 16.79 21.56
CA ARG A 165 13.90 18.01 22.04
C ARG A 165 14.46 18.85 20.90
N GLN A 166 15.07 18.25 19.88
CA GLN A 166 15.60 18.97 18.73
C GLN A 166 14.48 19.67 17.95
N ARG A 167 13.41 18.94 17.61
CA ARG A 167 12.28 19.48 16.87
C ARG A 167 11.53 20.57 17.65
N SER A 168 11.38 20.42 18.97
CA SER A 168 10.77 21.46 19.80
C SER A 168 11.61 22.73 19.92
N ARG A 169 12.95 22.65 19.84
CA ARG A 169 13.84 23.82 19.87
C ARG A 169 13.67 24.73 18.66
N ILE A 170 13.32 24.16 17.52
CA ILE A 170 13.02 24.88 16.28
C ILE A 170 11.51 25.19 16.14
N GLY A 171 10.74 25.06 17.23
CA GLY A 171 9.32 25.44 17.27
C GLY A 171 8.35 24.42 16.67
N VAL A 172 8.81 23.21 16.30
CA VAL A 172 7.96 22.18 15.70
C VAL A 172 7.23 21.39 16.79
N ALA A 173 5.90 21.46 16.78
CA ALA A 173 5.06 20.61 17.62
C ALA A 173 4.95 19.18 17.04
N LEU A 174 4.95 18.18 17.91
CA LEU A 174 4.89 16.76 17.53
C LEU A 174 3.59 16.13 18.02
N PHE A 175 2.76 15.68 17.08
CA PHE A 175 1.52 14.98 17.38
C PHE A 175 1.68 13.49 17.15
N ASP A 176 1.52 12.71 18.21
CA ASP A 176 1.55 11.25 18.13
C ASP A 176 0.35 10.75 17.32
N LYS A 177 0.60 9.92 16.31
CA LYS A 177 -0.44 9.31 15.48
C LYS A 177 -1.41 8.42 16.28
N THR A 178 -1.02 7.94 17.47
CA THR A 178 -1.82 7.05 18.31
C THR A 178 -2.78 7.76 19.25
N THR A 179 -2.57 9.05 19.54
CA THR A 179 -3.38 9.82 20.52
C THR A 179 -4.62 10.48 19.90
N GLY A 180 -4.88 10.21 18.62
CA GLY A 180 -6.04 10.71 17.88
C GLY A 180 -5.80 12.04 17.18
N VAL A 181 -6.88 12.67 16.73
CA VAL A 181 -6.82 13.87 15.86
C VAL A 181 -7.12 15.19 16.59
N TYR A 182 -7.42 15.15 17.89
CA TYR A 182 -7.84 16.34 18.65
C TYR A 182 -6.74 17.42 18.71
N GLY A 183 -5.50 17.03 19.06
CA GLY A 183 -4.35 17.94 19.09
C GLY A 183 -4.10 18.62 17.74
N PRO A 184 -3.96 17.84 16.64
CA PRO A 184 -3.85 18.39 15.28
C PRO A 184 -4.98 19.36 14.90
N LEU A 185 -6.24 19.01 15.21
CA LEU A 185 -7.39 19.89 14.92
C LEU A 185 -7.31 21.22 15.68
N LYS A 186 -6.94 21.19 16.97
CA LYS A 186 -6.78 22.40 17.77
C LYS A 186 -5.66 23.29 17.23
N HIS A 187 -4.54 22.69 16.83
CA HIS A 187 -3.39 23.39 16.26
C HIS A 187 -3.74 24.10 14.94
N LEU A 188 -4.42 23.41 14.02
CA LEU A 188 -4.87 23.99 12.76
C LEU A 188 -5.85 25.14 12.97
N ARG A 189 -6.81 25.00 13.89
CA ARG A 189 -7.79 26.06 14.22
C ARG A 189 -7.14 27.29 14.84
N ALA A 190 -5.97 27.14 15.44
CA ALA A 190 -5.16 28.26 15.94
C ALA A 190 -4.30 28.92 14.84
N GLY A 191 -4.47 28.55 13.56
CA GLY A 191 -3.68 29.07 12.45
C GLY A 191 -2.35 28.35 12.22
N GLY A 192 -2.08 27.26 12.96
CA GLY A 192 -0.86 26.48 12.81
C GLY A 192 -0.82 25.65 11.52
N GLY A 193 0.38 25.16 11.19
CA GLY A 193 0.64 24.31 10.04
C GLY A 193 0.97 22.88 10.45
N ILE A 194 0.53 21.87 9.69
CA ILE A 194 0.83 20.45 9.97
C ILE A 194 1.36 19.73 8.73
N GLY A 195 2.57 19.17 8.83
CA GLY A 195 3.14 18.24 7.85
C GLY A 195 2.69 16.80 8.07
N ILE A 196 2.21 16.15 7.01
CA ILE A 196 1.70 14.78 7.02
C ILE A 196 2.29 13.99 5.85
N LEU A 197 2.96 12.87 6.16
CA LEU A 197 3.44 11.93 5.15
C LEU A 197 2.27 11.09 4.60
N ILE A 198 2.04 11.15 3.28
CA ILE A 198 0.87 10.56 2.62
C ILE A 198 1.17 9.29 1.80
N ASP A 199 2.44 9.00 1.55
CA ASP A 199 2.90 8.08 0.52
C ASP A 199 3.09 6.63 1.01
N GLN A 200 2.77 6.35 2.27
CA GLN A 200 2.79 5.00 2.82
C GLN A 200 1.41 4.32 2.74
N HIS A 201 1.44 3.00 2.62
CA HIS A 201 0.25 2.15 2.66
C HIS A 201 -0.51 2.30 3.99
N ALA A 202 -1.74 2.80 3.93
CA ALA A 202 -2.56 3.10 5.10
C ALA A 202 -3.43 1.93 5.60
N GLY A 203 -3.45 0.80 4.88
CA GLY A 203 -4.25 -0.38 5.25
C GLY A 203 -5.75 -0.12 5.20
N ASP A 204 -6.49 -0.67 6.16
CA ASP A 204 -7.97 -0.57 6.20
C ASP A 204 -8.47 0.82 6.59
N LEU A 205 -7.58 1.68 7.10
CA LEU A 205 -7.87 3.07 7.43
C LEU A 205 -7.61 4.03 6.25
N GLY A 206 -7.14 3.53 5.11
CA GLY A 206 -6.94 4.36 3.92
C GLY A 206 -8.14 4.35 2.98
N ILE A 207 -8.13 5.28 2.04
CA ILE A 207 -9.00 5.27 0.86
C ILE A 207 -8.24 4.58 -0.26
N TRP A 208 -8.87 3.61 -0.92
CA TRP A 208 -8.30 3.00 -2.13
C TRP A 208 -8.56 3.93 -3.31
N SER A 209 -7.48 4.48 -3.85
CA SER A 209 -7.50 5.38 -5.00
C SER A 209 -6.43 4.92 -6.00
N PRO A 210 -6.56 5.27 -7.29
CA PRO A 210 -5.50 5.12 -8.26
C PRO A 210 -4.20 5.79 -7.76
N PHE A 211 -3.09 5.07 -7.88
CA PHE A 211 -1.72 5.54 -7.73
C PHE A 211 -0.82 4.74 -8.68
N PHE A 212 -0.29 5.41 -9.70
CA PHE A 212 0.31 4.85 -10.92
C PHE A 212 -0.63 3.87 -11.62
N ARG A 213 -1.87 4.32 -11.85
CA ARG A 213 -2.95 3.53 -12.49
C ARG A 213 -3.24 2.21 -11.77
N ARG A 214 -2.84 2.05 -10.51
CA ARG A 214 -3.12 0.86 -9.71
C ARG A 214 -3.66 1.26 -8.35
N LEU A 215 -4.67 0.53 -7.86
CA LEU A 215 -5.29 0.87 -6.58
C LEU A 215 -4.29 0.74 -5.41
N ALA A 216 -4.17 1.81 -4.63
CA ALA A 216 -3.37 1.87 -3.42
C ALA A 216 -4.13 2.52 -2.26
N SER A 217 -4.03 1.93 -1.07
CA SER A 217 -4.63 2.49 0.15
C SER A 217 -3.83 3.68 0.67
N THR A 218 -4.44 4.86 0.65
CA THR A 218 -3.81 6.15 0.97
C THR A 218 -4.47 6.76 2.20
N THR A 219 -3.68 7.36 3.10
CA THR A 219 -4.23 8.04 4.27
C THR A 219 -5.11 9.21 3.83
N ASN A 220 -6.33 9.29 4.36
CA ASN A 220 -7.21 10.43 4.13
C ASN A 220 -7.10 11.49 5.23
N LEU A 221 -6.11 11.36 6.13
CA LEU A 221 -5.92 12.27 7.26
C LEU A 221 -5.80 13.75 6.81
N PRO A 222 -5.02 14.10 5.76
CA PRO A 222 -4.98 15.49 5.29
C PRO A 222 -6.36 16.02 4.90
N ALA A 223 -7.10 15.26 4.11
CA ALA A 223 -8.44 15.64 3.66
C ALA A 223 -9.44 15.74 4.82
N LEU A 224 -9.38 14.81 5.78
CA LEU A 224 -10.24 14.82 6.96
C LEU A 224 -9.96 16.03 7.86
N LEU A 225 -8.70 16.39 8.07
CA LEU A 225 -8.35 17.58 8.83
C LEU A 225 -8.81 18.84 8.10
N SER A 226 -8.55 18.91 6.79
CA SER A 226 -8.97 20.02 5.93
C SER A 226 -10.48 20.28 6.02
N LEU A 227 -11.30 19.26 5.80
CA LEU A 227 -12.77 19.38 5.85
C LEU A 227 -13.31 19.75 7.25
N ARG A 228 -12.59 19.45 8.33
CA ARG A 228 -13.01 19.74 9.72
C ARG A 228 -12.55 21.10 10.25
N THR A 229 -11.55 21.69 9.63
CA THR A 229 -10.96 22.97 10.07
C THR A 229 -11.10 24.08 9.04
N GLY A 230 -11.38 23.74 7.79
CA GLY A 230 -11.33 24.68 6.67
C GLY A 230 -9.90 24.98 6.19
N ALA A 231 -8.89 24.30 6.73
CA ALA A 231 -7.49 24.49 6.33
C ALA A 231 -7.25 23.95 4.92
N PRO A 232 -6.60 24.70 4.01
CA PRO A 232 -6.17 24.17 2.73
C PRO A 232 -5.12 23.05 2.89
N VAL A 233 -5.11 22.14 1.93
CA VAL A 233 -4.05 21.13 1.78
C VAL A 233 -3.14 21.54 0.62
N VAL A 234 -1.83 21.62 0.87
CA VAL A 234 -0.82 21.88 -0.15
C VAL A 234 0.10 20.68 -0.24
N SER A 235 0.25 20.11 -1.43
CA SER A 235 1.28 19.10 -1.68
C SER A 235 2.64 19.75 -1.82
N ILE A 236 3.64 19.18 -1.14
CA ILE A 236 5.00 19.69 -1.12
C ILE A 236 5.96 18.57 -1.49
N SER A 237 6.84 18.83 -2.45
CA SER A 237 7.83 17.88 -2.95
C SER A 237 9.23 18.46 -2.88
N LEU A 238 10.21 17.60 -2.55
CA LEU A 238 11.64 17.93 -2.58
C LEU A 238 12.28 17.22 -3.77
N LEU A 239 12.74 17.99 -4.74
CA LEU A 239 13.41 17.47 -5.94
C LEU A 239 14.86 17.97 -6.03
N PRO A 240 15.77 17.24 -6.69
CA PRO A 240 17.13 17.72 -6.94
C PRO A 240 17.14 19.04 -7.73
N ASP A 241 18.01 19.98 -7.34
CA ASP A 241 18.18 21.30 -7.99
C ASP A 241 19.65 21.62 -8.30
N GLY A 242 20.47 20.57 -8.42
CA GLY A 242 21.91 20.66 -8.68
C GLY A 242 22.75 19.95 -7.62
N PRO A 243 24.08 20.08 -7.70
CA PRO A 243 24.98 19.45 -6.74
C PRO A 243 24.73 19.97 -5.33
N SER A 244 24.37 19.07 -4.40
CA SER A 244 24.10 19.43 -2.99
C SER A 244 22.98 20.47 -2.81
N ARG A 245 22.07 20.59 -3.77
CA ARG A 245 20.94 21.53 -3.74
C ARG A 245 19.64 20.84 -4.09
N TRP A 246 18.55 21.31 -3.49
CA TRP A 246 17.19 20.80 -3.72
C TRP A 246 16.22 21.95 -3.94
N LYS A 247 15.13 21.68 -4.65
CA LYS A 247 14.02 22.61 -4.79
C LYS A 247 12.82 22.07 -4.03
N VAL A 248 12.24 22.92 -3.20
CA VAL A 248 10.95 22.68 -2.57
C VAL A 248 9.88 23.21 -3.51
N ILE A 249 9.01 22.32 -3.96
CA ILE A 249 7.92 22.65 -4.87
C ILE A 249 6.63 22.60 -4.07
N TYR A 250 5.95 23.73 -3.99
CA TYR A 250 4.61 23.85 -3.43
C TYR A 250 3.60 23.80 -4.58
N GLN A 251 2.62 22.89 -4.49
CA GLN A 251 1.52 22.82 -5.45
C GLN A 251 0.42 23.83 -5.10
N PRO A 252 -0.49 24.16 -6.03
CA PRO A 252 -1.69 24.93 -5.72
C PRO A 252 -2.48 24.33 -4.55
N PRO A 253 -3.02 25.15 -3.63
CA PRO A 253 -3.76 24.65 -2.46
C PRO A 253 -5.12 24.04 -2.84
N HIS A 254 -5.42 22.88 -2.27
CA HIS A 254 -6.76 22.29 -2.26
C HIS A 254 -7.56 22.86 -1.10
N PHE A 255 -8.52 23.74 -1.41
CA PHE A 255 -9.46 24.25 -0.42
C PHE A 255 -10.65 23.30 -0.25
N PRO A 256 -11.06 22.98 0.98
CA PRO A 256 -12.29 22.26 1.21
C PRO A 256 -13.50 23.17 0.91
N PRO A 257 -14.62 22.63 0.40
CA PRO A 257 -15.86 23.39 0.31
C PRO A 257 -16.35 23.80 1.71
N GLU A 258 -16.99 24.97 1.82
CA GLU A 258 -17.49 25.46 3.12
C GLU A 258 -18.59 24.56 3.72
N LYS A 259 -19.40 23.96 2.84
CA LYS A 259 -20.44 23.00 3.19
C LYS A 259 -20.37 21.80 2.22
N PRO A 260 -19.56 20.77 2.52
CA PRO A 260 -19.51 19.56 1.69
C PRO A 260 -20.87 18.85 1.72
N SER A 261 -21.42 18.54 0.54
CA SER A 261 -22.63 17.73 0.41
C SER A 261 -22.39 16.27 0.79
N ASP A 262 -21.21 15.75 0.46
CA ASP A 262 -20.73 14.43 0.87
C ASP A 262 -19.28 14.54 1.39
N PHE A 263 -19.14 14.36 2.70
CA PHE A 263 -17.84 14.42 3.38
C PHE A 263 -16.89 13.32 2.92
N ALA A 264 -17.38 12.11 2.66
CA ALA A 264 -16.56 10.97 2.28
C ALA A 264 -16.06 11.10 0.84
N ALA A 265 -16.95 11.48 -0.09
CA ALA A 265 -16.59 11.72 -1.48
C ALA A 265 -15.56 12.84 -1.61
N GLU A 266 -15.73 13.95 -0.88
CA GLU A 266 -14.79 15.07 -0.94
C GLU A 266 -13.43 14.70 -0.33
N ALA A 267 -13.41 13.96 0.78
CA ALA A 267 -12.18 13.46 1.36
C ALA A 267 -11.41 12.57 0.37
N ALA A 268 -12.15 11.75 -0.39
CA ALA A 268 -11.59 10.87 -1.39
C ALA A 268 -11.06 11.63 -2.61
N ARG A 269 -11.78 12.66 -3.08
CA ARG A 269 -11.34 13.55 -4.17
C ARG A 269 -10.01 14.24 -3.86
N ILE A 270 -9.89 14.85 -2.67
CA ILE A 270 -8.64 15.47 -2.21
C ILE A 270 -7.53 14.41 -2.12
N THR A 271 -7.82 13.25 -1.51
CA THR A 271 -6.82 12.17 -1.36
C THR A 271 -6.31 11.69 -2.72
N HIS A 272 -7.19 11.58 -3.73
CA HIS A 272 -6.81 11.21 -5.09
C HIS A 272 -5.96 12.29 -5.77
N ALA A 273 -6.33 13.57 -5.65
CA ALA A 273 -5.55 14.67 -6.21
C ALA A 273 -4.11 14.70 -5.66
N LEU A 274 -3.95 14.48 -4.35
CA LEU A 274 -2.63 14.38 -3.71
C LEU A 274 -1.81 13.20 -4.23
N ASN A 275 -2.45 12.07 -4.54
CA ASN A 275 -1.77 10.94 -5.19
C ASN A 275 -1.28 11.34 -6.60
N ALA A 276 -2.11 12.00 -7.40
CA ALA A 276 -1.75 12.43 -8.75
C ALA A 276 -0.57 13.42 -8.77
N GLU A 277 -0.56 14.39 -7.85
CA GLU A 277 0.55 15.32 -7.66
C GLU A 277 1.83 14.62 -7.24
N LEU A 278 1.73 13.66 -6.30
CA LEU A 278 2.86 12.85 -5.89
C LEU A 278 3.39 11.99 -7.05
N GLU A 279 2.53 11.40 -7.87
CA GLU A 279 2.97 10.67 -9.06
C GLU A 279 3.76 11.58 -10.02
N ALA A 280 3.27 12.79 -10.27
CA ALA A 280 3.94 13.76 -11.13
C ALA A 280 5.33 14.14 -10.57
N ALA A 281 5.46 14.32 -9.25
CA ALA A 281 6.74 14.58 -8.60
C ALA A 281 7.68 13.38 -8.69
N ILE A 282 7.18 12.16 -8.47
CA ILE A 282 7.99 10.93 -8.58
C ILE A 282 8.48 10.73 -10.02
N ARG A 283 7.67 11.02 -11.04
CA ARG A 283 8.12 10.90 -12.45
C ARG A 283 9.29 11.84 -12.79
N GLN A 284 9.42 12.98 -12.10
CA GLN A 284 10.53 13.91 -12.31
C GLN A 284 11.86 13.40 -11.74
N ALA A 285 11.83 12.68 -10.62
CA ALA A 285 13.01 12.13 -9.97
C ALA A 285 12.71 10.74 -9.37
N PRO A 286 12.50 9.70 -10.19
CA PRO A 286 12.00 8.42 -9.72
C PRO A 286 12.99 7.73 -8.77
N GLU A 287 14.29 7.96 -8.88
CA GLU A 287 15.28 7.45 -7.94
C GLU A 287 15.22 8.06 -6.54
N GLU A 288 14.50 9.17 -6.34
CA GLU A 288 14.48 9.89 -5.06
C GLU A 288 13.32 9.44 -4.14
N TRP A 289 12.37 8.62 -4.62
CA TRP A 289 11.23 8.16 -3.82
C TRP A 289 11.52 6.86 -3.07
N PHE A 290 11.04 6.70 -1.84
CA PHE A 290 11.27 5.50 -1.02
C PHE A 290 10.59 4.21 -1.53
N TRP A 291 11.12 3.60 -2.60
CA TRP A 291 10.64 2.34 -3.19
C TRP A 291 10.79 1.09 -2.29
N LEU A 292 11.38 1.19 -1.10
CA LEU A 292 11.50 0.06 -0.16
C LEU A 292 10.22 -0.17 0.66
N HIS A 293 9.24 0.73 0.60
CA HIS A 293 7.92 0.51 1.17
C HIS A 293 7.02 -0.27 0.20
N ASN A 294 6.32 -1.29 0.69
CA ASN A 294 5.34 -2.01 -0.14
C ASN A 294 4.04 -1.19 -0.29
N ARG A 295 4.05 -0.19 -1.18
CA ARG A 295 2.92 0.72 -1.42
C ARG A 295 1.63 -0.01 -1.82
N TRP A 296 1.73 -0.96 -2.76
CA TRP A 296 0.61 -1.76 -3.28
C TRP A 296 0.41 -3.08 -2.52
N LYS A 297 0.72 -3.10 -1.21
CA LYS A 297 0.41 -4.23 -0.35
C LYS A 297 -1.11 -4.46 -0.34
N THR A 298 -1.54 -5.68 -0.60
CA THR A 298 -2.95 -6.08 -0.47
C THR A 298 -3.25 -6.59 0.95
N PRO A 299 -4.45 -6.30 1.50
CA PRO A 299 -4.85 -6.75 2.84
C PRO A 299 -4.78 -8.26 2.99
N LYS A 300 -4.64 -8.75 4.21
CA LYS A 300 -4.70 -10.19 4.52
C LYS A 300 -5.77 -10.39 5.60
N PRO A 301 -6.76 -11.27 5.40
CA PRO A 301 -6.97 -12.15 4.24
C PRO A 301 -7.72 -11.48 3.06
N ALA A 302 -8.34 -10.31 3.26
CA ALA A 302 -9.30 -9.70 2.34
C ALA A 302 -8.67 -8.87 1.17
N PHE A 303 -8.01 -9.51 0.21
CA PHE A 303 -7.40 -8.79 -0.94
C PHE A 303 -8.39 -8.40 -2.04
N LEU A 304 -9.60 -8.96 -2.03
CA LEU A 304 -10.64 -8.67 -3.02
C LEU A 304 -11.39 -7.37 -2.72
N LEU A 305 -11.15 -6.70 -1.59
CA LEU A 305 -11.60 -5.35 -1.26
C LEU A 305 -13.13 -5.08 -1.29
N GLY A 306 -13.99 -6.03 -1.67
CA GLY A 306 -15.45 -5.87 -1.65
C GLY A 306 -16.00 -5.57 -0.24
N GLN A 307 -15.36 -6.11 0.80
CA GLN A 307 -15.69 -5.83 2.21
C GLN A 307 -14.99 -4.58 2.79
N ASN A 308 -14.30 -3.78 1.97
CA ASN A 308 -13.55 -2.64 2.49
C ASN A 308 -14.50 -1.52 2.97
N LYS A 309 -14.44 -1.18 4.25
CA LYS A 309 -15.31 -0.17 4.89
C LYS A 309 -15.29 1.22 4.24
N ARG A 310 -14.18 1.61 3.61
CA ARG A 310 -14.01 2.93 2.98
C ARG A 310 -14.15 2.88 1.46
N GLY A 311 -14.36 1.70 0.90
CA GLY A 311 -14.55 1.48 -0.53
C GLY A 311 -13.36 1.93 -1.39
N PHE A 312 -13.68 2.18 -2.65
CA PHE A 312 -12.77 2.73 -3.65
C PHE A 312 -13.28 4.11 -4.05
N PHE A 313 -12.35 5.00 -4.37
CA PHE A 313 -12.66 6.22 -5.09
C PHE A 313 -12.01 6.17 -6.46
N LEU A 314 -12.84 6.25 -7.48
CA LEU A 314 -12.43 6.30 -8.88
C LEU A 314 -13.02 7.57 -9.49
N PRO A 315 -12.20 8.52 -9.95
CA PRO A 315 -12.69 9.63 -10.75
C PRO A 315 -13.33 9.11 -12.04
N GLU A 316 -14.27 9.88 -12.58
CA GLU A 316 -14.93 9.55 -13.85
C GLU A 316 -13.90 9.31 -14.97
N GLY A 317 -14.08 8.20 -15.70
CA GLY A 317 -13.20 7.83 -16.82
C GLY A 317 -11.87 7.17 -16.42
N GLU A 318 -11.49 7.11 -15.14
CA GLU A 318 -10.24 6.46 -14.72
C GLU A 318 -10.31 4.94 -14.61
N THR A 319 -11.50 4.36 -14.44
CA THR A 319 -11.67 2.90 -14.34
C THR A 319 -11.04 2.16 -15.52
N LYS A 320 -11.20 2.70 -16.74
CA LYS A 320 -10.63 2.12 -17.98
C LYS A 320 -9.11 2.26 -18.09
N LYS A 321 -8.51 3.18 -17.31
CA LYS A 321 -7.06 3.45 -17.33
C LYS A 321 -6.29 2.58 -16.34
N LEU A 322 -6.98 1.89 -15.43
CA LEU A 322 -6.36 1.07 -14.40
C LEU A 322 -5.57 -0.11 -15.00
N LYS A 323 -4.38 -0.34 -14.46
CA LYS A 323 -3.63 -1.57 -14.68
C LYS A 323 -4.41 -2.71 -14.03
N PRO A 324 -4.63 -3.84 -14.74
CA PRO A 324 -5.44 -4.92 -14.21
C PRO A 324 -4.80 -5.57 -12.98
N PHE A 325 -5.61 -5.82 -11.96
CA PHE A 325 -5.31 -6.74 -10.88
C PHE A 325 -5.64 -8.16 -11.33
N ARG A 326 -4.60 -8.93 -11.69
CA ARG A 326 -4.75 -10.21 -12.36
C ARG A 326 -4.94 -11.35 -11.36
N ILE A 327 -6.07 -12.02 -11.43
CA ILE A 327 -6.40 -13.17 -10.57
C ILE A 327 -6.46 -14.42 -11.42
N LEU A 328 -5.73 -15.45 -11.01
CA LEU A 328 -5.90 -16.80 -11.55
C LEU A 328 -6.90 -17.57 -10.68
N LEU A 329 -7.97 -18.09 -11.28
CA LEU A 329 -8.90 -19.00 -10.61
C LEU A 329 -8.60 -20.42 -11.09
N ARG A 330 -8.21 -21.32 -10.19
CA ARG A 330 -8.07 -22.73 -10.56
C ARG A 330 -9.43 -23.40 -10.47
N SER A 331 -10.00 -23.76 -11.63
CA SER A 331 -11.29 -24.46 -11.73
C SER A 331 -11.27 -25.84 -11.06
N PRO A 332 -12.39 -26.28 -10.46
CA PRO A 332 -12.68 -27.68 -10.21
C PRO A 332 -12.66 -28.49 -11.52
N ASN A 333 -12.50 -29.81 -11.40
CA ASN A 333 -12.47 -30.72 -12.55
C ASN A 333 -13.83 -31.28 -12.96
N PRO A 334 -14.76 -31.60 -12.03
CA PRO A 334 -16.11 -32.01 -12.41
C PRO A 334 -16.88 -30.83 -13.03
N LEU A 335 -17.66 -31.10 -14.07
CA LEU A 335 -18.48 -30.09 -14.73
C LEU A 335 -19.50 -29.46 -13.75
N GLY A 336 -20.14 -30.29 -12.92
CA GLY A 336 -21.07 -29.82 -11.89
C GLY A 336 -20.41 -28.82 -10.94
N ASP A 337 -19.23 -29.15 -10.40
CA ASP A 337 -18.48 -28.26 -9.51
C ASP A 337 -18.09 -26.94 -10.19
N ALA A 338 -17.71 -26.98 -11.47
CA ALA A 338 -17.40 -25.78 -12.24
C ALA A 338 -18.63 -24.86 -12.37
N CYS A 339 -19.82 -25.44 -12.65
CA CYS A 339 -21.09 -24.68 -12.68
C CYS A 339 -21.42 -24.09 -11.29
N MET A 340 -21.27 -24.90 -10.24
CA MET A 340 -21.52 -24.48 -8.85
C MET A 340 -20.57 -23.37 -8.36
N ALA A 341 -19.41 -23.21 -8.99
CA ALA A 341 -18.46 -22.16 -8.66
C ALA A 341 -18.78 -20.80 -9.31
N MET A 342 -19.67 -20.73 -10.31
CA MET A 342 -19.95 -19.49 -11.05
C MET A 342 -20.39 -18.29 -10.18
N PRO A 343 -21.27 -18.46 -9.17
CA PRO A 343 -21.64 -17.32 -8.30
C PRO A 343 -20.44 -16.73 -7.56
N ALA A 344 -19.50 -17.57 -7.12
CA ALA A 344 -18.28 -17.11 -6.48
C ALA A 344 -17.36 -16.36 -7.48
N VAL A 345 -17.31 -16.82 -8.73
CA VAL A 345 -16.54 -16.16 -9.81
C VAL A 345 -17.10 -14.77 -10.11
N ARG A 346 -18.43 -14.61 -10.17
CA ARG A 346 -19.10 -13.31 -10.33
C ARG A 346 -18.81 -12.39 -9.15
N ALA A 347 -18.93 -12.88 -7.92
CA ALA A 347 -18.59 -12.12 -6.72
C ALA A 347 -17.12 -11.66 -6.72
N ILE A 348 -16.18 -12.52 -7.12
CA ILE A 348 -14.75 -12.17 -7.24
C ILE A 348 -14.56 -11.03 -8.25
N LYS A 349 -15.18 -11.12 -9.44
CA LYS A 349 -15.10 -10.10 -10.49
C LYS A 349 -15.67 -8.76 -10.02
N ALA A 350 -16.82 -8.78 -9.33
CA ALA A 350 -17.49 -7.58 -8.82
C ALA A 350 -16.74 -6.89 -7.67
N SER A 351 -15.88 -7.63 -6.95
CA SER A 351 -15.22 -7.11 -5.75
C SER A 351 -14.15 -6.07 -6.03
N ARG A 352 -13.63 -5.97 -7.27
CA ARG A 352 -12.68 -4.92 -7.64
C ARG A 352 -12.97 -4.36 -9.04
N PRO A 353 -12.88 -3.04 -9.22
CA PRO A 353 -13.06 -2.40 -10.53
C PRO A 353 -11.91 -2.70 -11.51
N ASP A 354 -10.72 -3.03 -11.01
CA ASP A 354 -9.53 -3.38 -11.79
C ASP A 354 -9.34 -4.91 -11.95
N CYS A 355 -10.33 -5.73 -11.58
CA CYS A 355 -10.20 -7.18 -11.63
C CYS A 355 -10.09 -7.70 -13.08
N HIS A 356 -9.02 -8.45 -13.36
CA HIS A 356 -8.89 -9.28 -14.55
C HIS A 356 -8.79 -10.75 -14.14
N LEU A 357 -9.87 -11.50 -14.34
CA LEU A 357 -10.04 -12.87 -13.89
C LEU A 357 -9.74 -13.86 -15.00
N THR A 358 -8.72 -14.68 -14.78
CA THR A 358 -8.34 -15.76 -15.69
C THR A 358 -8.67 -17.11 -15.07
N VAL A 359 -9.43 -17.95 -15.76
CA VAL A 359 -9.76 -19.30 -15.28
C VAL A 359 -8.79 -20.32 -15.86
N LEU A 360 -8.12 -21.08 -15.00
CA LEU A 360 -7.34 -22.26 -15.38
C LEU A 360 -8.20 -23.52 -15.24
N CYS A 361 -8.54 -24.16 -16.36
CA CYS A 361 -9.41 -25.33 -16.42
C CYS A 361 -8.84 -26.43 -17.33
N ARG A 362 -9.53 -27.58 -17.39
CA ARG A 362 -9.25 -28.60 -18.41
C ARG A 362 -9.91 -28.20 -19.73
N GLU A 363 -9.36 -28.64 -20.86
CA GLU A 363 -9.89 -28.33 -22.21
C GLU A 363 -11.39 -28.62 -22.34
N ASN A 364 -11.88 -29.73 -21.79
CA ASN A 364 -13.29 -30.10 -21.84
C ASN A 364 -14.22 -29.18 -21.04
N LEU A 365 -13.69 -28.33 -20.15
CA LEU A 365 -14.44 -27.34 -19.38
C LEU A 365 -14.35 -25.92 -19.98
N GLU A 366 -13.57 -25.72 -21.05
CA GLU A 366 -13.47 -24.41 -21.68
C GLU A 366 -14.85 -23.86 -22.12
N PRO A 367 -15.75 -24.65 -22.76
CA PRO A 367 -17.04 -24.13 -23.20
C PRO A 367 -17.91 -23.60 -22.06
N ILE A 368 -17.89 -24.25 -20.89
CA ILE A 368 -18.71 -23.81 -19.74
C ILE A 368 -18.17 -22.52 -19.12
N TRP A 369 -16.86 -22.29 -19.14
CA TRP A 369 -16.29 -21.04 -18.65
C TRP A 369 -16.48 -19.88 -19.62
N LYS A 370 -16.61 -20.16 -20.93
CA LYS A 370 -16.97 -19.14 -21.93
C LYS A 370 -18.38 -18.59 -21.76
N THR A 371 -19.29 -19.31 -21.09
CA THR A 371 -20.64 -18.79 -20.80
C THR A 371 -20.69 -17.86 -19.59
N CYS A 372 -19.58 -17.74 -18.83
CA CYS A 372 -19.50 -16.87 -17.66
C CYS A 372 -18.91 -15.52 -18.06
N ASP A 373 -19.77 -14.49 -18.13
CA ASP A 373 -19.44 -13.09 -18.40
C ASP A 373 -18.40 -12.48 -17.45
N ALA A 374 -18.28 -13.01 -16.23
CA ALA A 374 -17.28 -12.60 -15.26
C ALA A 374 -15.84 -13.05 -15.56
N VAL A 375 -15.63 -13.93 -16.56
CA VAL A 375 -14.32 -14.48 -16.92
C VAL A 375 -13.71 -13.70 -18.10
N ASP A 376 -12.57 -13.05 -17.87
CA ASP A 376 -11.90 -12.25 -18.90
C ASP A 376 -11.01 -13.10 -19.82
N ALA A 377 -10.44 -14.19 -19.31
CA ALA A 377 -9.58 -15.09 -20.07
C ALA A 377 -9.64 -16.53 -19.55
N ILE A 378 -9.38 -17.50 -20.43
CA ILE A 378 -9.35 -18.91 -20.07
C ILE A 378 -7.99 -19.49 -20.48
N LEU A 379 -7.39 -20.24 -19.56
CA LEU A 379 -6.21 -21.07 -19.79
C LEU A 379 -6.62 -22.53 -19.66
N THR A 380 -6.40 -23.30 -20.70
CA THR A 380 -6.70 -24.73 -20.71
C THR A 380 -5.45 -25.56 -20.54
N THR A 381 -5.61 -26.73 -19.94
CA THR A 381 -4.58 -27.78 -19.92
C THR A 381 -5.15 -29.12 -20.33
N PRO A 382 -4.38 -29.95 -21.06
CA PRO A 382 -4.79 -31.29 -21.39
C PRO A 382 -4.84 -32.14 -20.11
N LYS A 383 -5.69 -33.17 -20.11
CA LYS A 383 -5.86 -34.07 -18.95
C LYS A 383 -4.54 -34.75 -18.53
N SER A 384 -3.65 -35.00 -19.49
CA SER A 384 -2.33 -35.61 -19.31
C SER A 384 -1.26 -34.65 -18.79
N ALA A 385 -1.49 -33.32 -18.80
CA ALA A 385 -0.48 -32.36 -18.37
C ALA A 385 -0.03 -32.65 -16.93
N SER A 386 1.26 -32.55 -16.68
CA SER A 386 1.82 -32.53 -15.34
C SER A 386 1.52 -31.18 -14.64
N PRO A 387 1.58 -31.12 -13.30
CA PRO A 387 1.47 -29.84 -12.61
C PRO A 387 2.64 -28.88 -12.97
N TRP A 388 3.75 -29.40 -13.51
CA TRP A 388 4.97 -28.65 -13.81
C TRP A 388 4.82 -27.93 -15.15
N GLU A 389 4.30 -28.63 -16.16
CA GLU A 389 3.92 -28.04 -17.44
C GLU A 389 2.86 -26.97 -17.26
N THR A 390 1.85 -27.25 -16.42
CA THR A 390 0.82 -26.27 -16.06
C THR A 390 1.44 -25.04 -15.37
N GLY A 391 2.34 -25.24 -14.41
CA GLY A 391 3.05 -24.14 -13.76
C GLY A 391 3.96 -23.34 -14.70
N ASN A 392 4.56 -23.98 -15.71
CA ASN A 392 5.31 -23.30 -16.77
C ASN A 392 4.39 -22.50 -17.69
N LEU A 393 3.23 -23.04 -18.04
CA LEU A 393 2.20 -22.34 -18.81
C LEU A 393 1.77 -21.06 -18.09
N ILE A 394 1.46 -21.15 -16.78
CA ILE A 394 1.11 -19.99 -15.94
C ILE A 394 2.22 -18.94 -16.00
N ARG A 395 3.50 -19.35 -15.92
CA ARG A 395 4.65 -18.43 -15.92
C ARG A 395 4.85 -17.70 -17.26
N ARG A 396 4.38 -18.26 -18.38
CA ARG A 396 4.45 -17.62 -19.70
C ARG A 396 3.40 -16.53 -19.90
N GLN A 397 2.40 -16.46 -19.02
CA GLN A 397 1.37 -15.45 -19.03
C GLN A 397 1.85 -14.15 -18.37
N PRO A 398 1.16 -13.01 -18.58
CA PRO A 398 1.35 -11.83 -17.77
C PRO A 398 1.25 -12.18 -16.27
N ALA A 399 2.09 -11.55 -15.45
CA ALA A 399 2.21 -11.89 -14.04
C ALA A 399 0.86 -11.76 -13.30
N PHE A 400 0.46 -12.82 -12.59
CA PHE A 400 -0.69 -12.83 -11.71
C PHE A 400 -0.36 -12.25 -10.34
N ASP A 401 -1.33 -11.54 -9.76
CA ASP A 401 -1.22 -10.93 -8.43
C ASP A 401 -1.69 -11.86 -7.31
N ALA A 402 -2.66 -12.72 -7.63
CA ALA A 402 -3.19 -13.73 -6.73
C ALA A 402 -3.72 -14.93 -7.50
N VAL A 403 -3.82 -16.07 -6.82
CA VAL A 403 -4.53 -17.25 -7.28
C VAL A 403 -5.48 -17.76 -6.20
N ILE A 404 -6.69 -18.13 -6.63
CA ILE A 404 -7.72 -18.75 -5.79
C ILE A 404 -7.88 -20.20 -6.23
N LEU A 405 -7.57 -21.12 -5.32
CA LEU A 405 -7.64 -22.56 -5.54
C LEU A 405 -9.00 -23.09 -5.06
N LEU A 406 -9.96 -23.21 -5.99
CA LEU A 406 -11.24 -23.84 -5.72
C LEU A 406 -11.09 -25.32 -5.32
N PRO A 407 -10.31 -26.17 -6.02
CA PRO A 407 -10.09 -27.54 -5.57
C PRO A 407 -9.17 -27.59 -4.36
N GLY A 408 -9.41 -28.53 -3.44
CA GLY A 408 -8.57 -28.81 -2.27
C GLY A 408 -7.31 -29.65 -2.53
N SER A 409 -6.93 -29.86 -3.81
CA SER A 409 -5.87 -30.81 -4.18
C SER A 409 -4.45 -30.23 -4.02
N LEU A 410 -3.48 -31.11 -3.73
CA LEU A 410 -2.05 -30.77 -3.71
C LEU A 410 -1.55 -30.32 -5.09
N ARG A 411 -2.02 -31.00 -6.15
CA ARG A 411 -1.71 -30.67 -7.54
C ARG A 411 -1.94 -29.18 -7.84
N ALA A 412 -3.13 -28.65 -7.51
CA ALA A 412 -3.48 -27.26 -7.77
C ALA A 412 -2.55 -26.28 -7.05
N ALA A 413 -2.13 -26.61 -5.83
CA ALA A 413 -1.18 -25.80 -5.07
C ALA A 413 0.21 -25.80 -5.71
N ILE A 414 0.66 -26.93 -6.26
CA ILE A 414 1.96 -26.97 -6.94
C ILE A 414 1.94 -26.21 -8.28
N GLU A 415 0.85 -26.33 -9.05
CA GLU A 415 0.66 -25.55 -10.30
C GLU A 415 0.86 -24.05 -10.02
N ALA A 416 0.19 -23.53 -8.98
CA ALA A 416 0.28 -22.15 -8.53
C ALA A 416 1.68 -21.75 -8.04
N TRP A 417 2.27 -22.56 -7.15
CA TRP A 417 3.62 -22.32 -6.61
C TRP A 417 4.67 -22.28 -7.72
N ARG A 418 4.58 -23.23 -8.66
CA ARG A 418 5.49 -23.29 -9.81
C ARG A 418 5.29 -22.12 -10.77
N GLY A 419 4.07 -21.57 -10.84
CA GLY A 419 3.74 -20.32 -11.52
C GLY A 419 4.38 -19.07 -10.89
N LYS A 420 4.94 -19.15 -9.67
CA LYS A 420 5.50 -18.03 -8.89
C LYS A 420 4.46 -16.92 -8.59
N ILE A 421 3.20 -17.30 -8.40
CA ILE A 421 2.14 -16.37 -8.03
C ILE A 421 2.37 -15.94 -6.57
N PRO A 422 2.42 -14.63 -6.26
CA PRO A 422 2.85 -14.13 -4.95
C PRO A 422 1.82 -14.32 -3.83
N ARG A 423 0.60 -14.74 -4.16
CA ARG A 423 -0.46 -15.02 -3.20
C ARG A 423 -1.29 -16.20 -3.65
N ILE A 424 -1.26 -17.28 -2.87
CA ILE A 424 -2.01 -18.50 -3.10
C ILE A 424 -3.05 -18.65 -1.99
N ALA A 425 -4.33 -18.49 -2.34
CA ALA A 425 -5.46 -18.63 -1.42
C ALA A 425 -6.25 -19.92 -1.73
N GLY A 426 -6.71 -20.61 -0.70
CA GLY A 426 -7.48 -21.83 -0.86
C GLY A 426 -7.76 -22.54 0.46
N PHE A 427 -8.62 -23.55 0.44
CA PHE A 427 -8.81 -24.42 1.60
C PHE A 427 -7.52 -25.15 2.00
N ARG A 428 -7.41 -25.53 3.27
CA ARG A 428 -6.24 -26.23 3.83
C ARG A 428 -5.81 -27.44 2.99
N GLY A 429 -6.78 -28.26 2.58
CA GLY A 429 -6.56 -29.51 1.83
C GLY A 429 -5.65 -30.50 2.57
N HIS A 430 -5.55 -31.73 2.05
CA HIS A 430 -4.58 -32.71 2.57
C HIS A 430 -3.17 -32.38 2.04
N HIS A 431 -2.18 -32.27 2.93
CA HIS A 431 -0.74 -32.14 2.63
C HIS A 431 -0.29 -30.94 1.76
N ARG A 432 -1.12 -29.89 1.59
CA ARG A 432 -0.79 -28.72 0.75
C ARG A 432 -0.61 -27.39 1.50
N SER A 433 -0.84 -27.36 2.80
CA SER A 433 -0.85 -26.12 3.59
C SER A 433 0.45 -25.32 3.55
N TRP A 434 1.59 -25.97 3.28
CA TRP A 434 2.90 -25.32 3.13
C TRP A 434 3.08 -24.58 1.79
N LEU A 435 2.20 -24.81 0.82
CA LEU A 435 2.18 -24.14 -0.49
C LEU A 435 1.10 -23.06 -0.61
N VAL A 436 0.24 -22.92 0.40
CA VAL A 436 -0.90 -21.99 0.39
C VAL A 436 -0.59 -20.87 1.38
N ASP A 437 -0.38 -19.66 0.86
CA ASP A 437 -0.08 -18.47 1.68
C ASP A 437 -1.25 -18.08 2.60
N GLN A 438 -2.49 -18.32 2.13
CA GLN A 438 -3.73 -17.97 2.82
C GLN A 438 -4.64 -19.19 2.87
N VAL A 439 -4.50 -19.94 3.97
CA VAL A 439 -5.36 -21.08 4.27
C VAL A 439 -6.71 -20.57 4.74
N VAL A 440 -7.76 -20.87 3.99
CA VAL A 440 -9.13 -20.54 4.35
C VAL A 440 -9.72 -21.64 5.23
N PRO A 441 -10.28 -21.32 6.41
CA PRO A 441 -10.95 -22.31 7.24
C PRO A 441 -12.23 -22.82 6.56
N PRO A 442 -12.59 -24.10 6.74
CA PRO A 442 -13.88 -24.58 6.24
C PRO A 442 -15.04 -23.84 6.94
N PRO A 443 -16.25 -23.82 6.34
CA PRO A 443 -17.44 -23.31 6.99
C PRO A 443 -17.69 -24.02 8.33
N ALA A 444 -18.36 -23.34 9.27
CA ALA A 444 -18.75 -23.94 10.54
C ALA A 444 -19.63 -25.19 10.31
N PRO A 445 -19.52 -26.24 11.15
CA PRO A 445 -20.39 -27.40 11.07
C PRO A 445 -21.86 -26.98 11.17
N GLY A 446 -22.71 -27.59 10.36
CA GLY A 446 -24.12 -27.25 10.28
C GLY A 446 -24.89 -28.23 9.40
N PRO A 447 -26.17 -27.95 9.10
CA PRO A 447 -26.95 -28.78 8.19
C PRO A 447 -26.26 -28.84 6.80
N PRO A 448 -26.50 -29.92 6.02
CA PRO A 448 -25.95 -30.02 4.67
C PRO A 448 -26.30 -28.78 3.85
N ARG A 449 -25.27 -28.14 3.29
CA ARG A 449 -25.41 -26.98 2.41
C ARG A 449 -25.03 -27.37 1.00
N HIS A 450 -25.64 -26.71 0.02
CA HIS A 450 -25.26 -26.86 -1.37
C HIS A 450 -23.77 -26.51 -1.56
N HIS A 451 -23.06 -27.27 -2.41
CA HIS A 451 -21.60 -27.16 -2.55
C HIS A 451 -21.14 -25.77 -3.02
N ALA A 452 -21.98 -25.04 -3.77
CA ALA A 452 -21.74 -23.66 -4.17
C ALA A 452 -21.47 -22.71 -2.98
N HIS A 453 -22.07 -22.95 -1.81
CA HIS A 453 -21.76 -22.16 -0.60
C HIS A 453 -20.31 -22.30 -0.17
N GLY A 454 -19.67 -23.44 -0.41
CA GLY A 454 -18.25 -23.61 -0.15
C GLY A 454 -17.38 -22.67 -0.99
N TYR A 455 -17.73 -22.50 -2.27
CA TYR A 455 -17.02 -21.57 -3.16
C TYR A 455 -17.29 -20.10 -2.79
N LEU A 456 -18.53 -19.76 -2.44
CA LEU A 456 -18.87 -18.41 -1.96
C LEU A 456 -18.14 -18.09 -0.65
N HIS A 457 -18.09 -19.02 0.30
CA HIS A 457 -17.32 -18.87 1.54
C HIS A 457 -15.83 -18.66 1.25
N LEU A 458 -15.24 -19.39 0.30
CA LEU A 458 -13.84 -19.16 -0.09
C LEU A 458 -13.64 -17.72 -0.62
N ALA A 459 -14.54 -17.23 -1.46
CA ALA A 459 -14.51 -15.89 -2.02
C ALA A 459 -14.69 -14.81 -0.93
N GLU A 460 -15.66 -14.99 -0.03
CA GLU A 460 -15.90 -14.13 1.14
C GLU A 460 -14.66 -14.02 2.03
N GLN A 461 -14.00 -15.14 2.32
CA GLN A 461 -12.77 -15.17 3.10
C GLN A 461 -11.57 -14.52 2.37
N CYS A 462 -11.66 -14.35 1.04
CA CYS A 462 -10.74 -13.55 0.25
C CYS A 462 -11.15 -12.06 0.17
N GLY A 463 -12.28 -11.67 0.76
CA GLY A 463 -12.75 -10.30 0.89
C GLY A 463 -13.86 -9.88 -0.06
N CYS A 464 -14.58 -10.83 -0.68
CA CYS A 464 -15.77 -10.51 -1.49
C CYS A 464 -16.96 -10.10 -0.63
N ASP A 465 -17.75 -9.15 -1.12
CA ASP A 465 -19.14 -9.02 -0.68
C ASP A 465 -19.98 -10.05 -1.45
N ILE A 466 -20.61 -10.97 -0.71
CA ILE A 466 -21.41 -12.06 -1.28
C ILE A 466 -22.91 -11.82 -1.11
N ALA A 467 -23.34 -10.68 -0.54
CA ALA A 467 -24.76 -10.42 -0.23
C ALA A 467 -25.64 -10.45 -1.49
N THR A 468 -25.19 -9.85 -2.59
CA THR A 468 -25.96 -9.76 -3.84
C THR A 468 -26.07 -11.11 -4.57
N GLU A 469 -24.98 -11.88 -4.61
CA GLU A 469 -24.94 -13.18 -5.32
C GLU A 469 -25.54 -14.31 -4.48
N SER A 470 -25.48 -14.25 -3.15
CA SER A 470 -26.13 -15.23 -2.28
C SER A 470 -27.66 -15.08 -2.25
N ALA A 471 -28.18 -13.88 -2.51
CA ALA A 471 -29.62 -13.62 -2.61
C ALA A 471 -30.23 -14.04 -3.96
N GLY A 472 -29.43 -14.09 -5.04
CA GLY A 472 -29.90 -14.46 -6.38
C GLY A 472 -29.86 -15.97 -6.68
N VAL A 473 -29.34 -16.79 -5.77
CA VAL A 473 -29.26 -18.25 -5.96
C VAL A 473 -30.18 -18.93 -4.94
N ASP A 474 -31.37 -19.32 -5.40
CA ASP A 474 -32.28 -20.14 -4.62
C ASP A 474 -31.75 -21.58 -4.56
N PHE A 475 -31.04 -21.89 -3.49
CA PHE A 475 -30.57 -23.25 -3.26
C PHE A 475 -31.73 -24.08 -2.72
N PRO A 476 -32.06 -25.22 -3.35
CA PRO A 476 -33.14 -26.06 -2.87
C PRO A 476 -32.91 -26.42 -1.39
N THR A 477 -33.93 -26.19 -0.56
CA THR A 477 -33.90 -26.59 0.85
C THR A 477 -33.60 -28.08 0.94
N PRO A 478 -32.71 -28.51 1.86
CA PRO A 478 -32.45 -29.94 2.06
C PRO A 478 -33.78 -30.65 2.30
N ILE A 479 -34.07 -31.68 1.50
CA ILE A 479 -35.22 -32.54 1.74
C ILE A 479 -35.04 -33.11 3.14
N SER A 480 -35.95 -32.76 4.06
CA SER A 480 -36.00 -33.34 5.39
C SER A 480 -36.29 -34.83 5.22
N ARG A 481 -35.25 -35.65 5.22
CA ARG A 481 -35.45 -37.10 5.28
C ARG A 481 -35.95 -37.40 6.70
N PRO A 482 -37.10 -38.09 6.86
CA PRO A 482 -37.46 -38.60 8.17
C PRO A 482 -36.29 -39.42 8.71
N ALA A 483 -36.04 -39.31 10.02
CA ALA A 483 -35.06 -40.13 10.70
C ALA A 483 -35.32 -41.60 10.30
N PRO A 484 -34.27 -42.40 10.05
CA PRO A 484 -34.47 -43.81 9.75
C PRO A 484 -35.35 -44.39 10.85
N HIS A 485 -36.51 -44.93 10.46
CA HIS A 485 -37.40 -45.61 11.38
C HIS A 485 -36.55 -46.61 12.16
N GLY A 486 -36.43 -46.38 13.47
CA GLY A 486 -35.82 -47.34 14.36
C GLY A 486 -36.62 -48.62 14.22
N ASP A 487 -36.00 -49.63 13.62
CA ASP A 487 -36.55 -50.96 13.50
C ASP A 487 -36.72 -51.49 14.93
N PRO A 488 -37.95 -51.71 15.44
CA PRO A 488 -38.14 -52.31 16.74
C PRO A 488 -38.07 -53.82 16.55
N LEU A 489 -36.88 -54.36 16.31
CA LEU A 489 -36.64 -55.80 16.49
C LEU A 489 -36.42 -56.06 17.98
N HIS A 490 -37.53 -56.10 18.71
CA HIS A 490 -37.68 -56.94 19.88
C HIS A 490 -38.30 -58.28 19.43
N LEU A 491 -37.50 -59.34 19.45
CA LEU A 491 -37.74 -60.58 20.19
C LEU A 491 -36.49 -61.46 20.15
#